data_AF-A0A847VBR7-F1
#
_entry.id   AF-A0A847VBR7-F1
#
_cell.length_a   1.000
_cell.length_b   1.000
_cell.length_c   1.000
_cell.angle_alpha   90.00
_cell.angle_beta   90.00
_cell.angle_gamma   90.00
#
_symmetry.space_group_name_H-M   'P 1'
#
loop_
_entity.id
_entity.type
_entity.pdbx_description
1 polymer ?
#
loop_
_entity_poly.entity_id
_entity_poly.type
_entity_poly.pdbx_seq_one_letter_code
_entity_poly.pdbx_strand_id
1 'polypeptide(L)'
;MTSHGDHSGLLDSLQLVVSAERDAIGSLTVLPPDLFSRAGVEIEALRKVFTACTDPLAEPFRTATERIDALQQHLDDLVRMRSQKILMLALLRAEGRSVDREHQRRMLPAEQALYDEVREAVDRYRHEMFGDTVRPTPEGGTPVPPACAAAAAEAAIEVNPTPHALTLARVVAPIEPFLGFDGRTYALEPEDVLTLPHENAAVLRERNIILSILPDK
;
A
#
# COMPACT_ATOMS: atom_id res chain seq x y z
N MET A 1 32.97 -30.43 -9.00
CA MET A 1 33.45 -29.08 -9.35
C MET A 1 32.79 -28.13 -8.39
N THR A 2 33.46 -27.85 -7.27
CA THR A 2 32.95 -27.02 -6.19
C THR A 2 33.02 -25.57 -6.62
N SER A 3 31.85 -24.94 -6.82
CA SER A 3 31.74 -23.50 -6.97
C SER A 3 32.37 -22.84 -5.74
N HIS A 4 33.53 -22.23 -5.90
CA HIS A 4 34.00 -21.17 -5.00
C HIS A 4 33.06 -19.98 -5.25
N GLY A 5 31.85 -20.10 -4.73
CA GLY A 5 30.76 -19.17 -4.97
C GLY A 5 31.01 -17.91 -4.18
N ASP A 6 31.20 -16.80 -4.89
CA ASP A 6 30.59 -15.47 -4.71
C ASP A 6 30.07 -15.03 -3.33
N HIS A 7 30.68 -15.49 -2.23
CA HIS A 7 30.20 -15.22 -0.88
C HIS A 7 30.21 -13.71 -0.64
N SER A 8 31.31 -13.01 -0.95
CA SER A 8 31.38 -11.54 -0.82
C SER A 8 30.22 -10.82 -1.51
N GLY A 9 29.79 -11.30 -2.68
CA GLY A 9 28.71 -10.69 -3.44
C GLY A 9 27.35 -10.75 -2.74
N LEU A 10 27.09 -11.73 -1.87
CA LEU A 10 25.82 -11.79 -1.14
C LEU A 10 25.71 -10.66 -0.11
N LEU A 11 26.74 -10.43 0.70
CA LEU A 11 26.72 -9.39 1.73
C LEU A 11 26.56 -8.00 1.08
N ASP A 12 27.30 -7.74 0.01
CA ASP A 12 27.20 -6.49 -0.75
C ASP A 12 25.79 -6.32 -1.35
N SER A 13 25.21 -7.40 -1.90
CA SER A 13 23.84 -7.37 -2.41
C SER A 13 22.81 -7.11 -1.33
N LEU A 14 22.99 -7.66 -0.13
CA LEU A 14 22.09 -7.47 1.00
C LEU A 14 22.18 -6.03 1.52
N GLN A 15 23.37 -5.45 1.59
CA GLN A 15 23.58 -4.04 1.94
C GLN A 15 22.89 -3.09 0.95
N LEU A 16 22.96 -3.39 -0.35
CA LEU A 16 22.26 -2.63 -1.37
C LEU A 16 20.75 -2.68 -1.16
N VAL A 17 20.20 -3.87 -0.91
CA VAL A 17 18.77 -4.08 -0.64
C VAL A 17 18.32 -3.36 0.63
N VAL A 18 19.08 -3.46 1.72
CA VAL A 18 18.80 -2.77 2.99
C VAL A 18 18.77 -1.26 2.78
N SER A 19 19.73 -0.72 2.02
CA SER A 19 19.80 0.70 1.72
C SER A 19 18.60 1.15 0.88
N ALA A 20 18.28 0.41 -0.18
CA ALA A 20 17.11 0.67 -1.01
C ALA A 20 15.80 0.62 -0.21
N GLU A 21 15.66 -0.36 0.70
CA GLU A 21 14.49 -0.48 1.56
C GLU A 21 14.38 0.69 2.54
N ARG A 22 15.50 1.17 3.09
CA ARG A 22 15.52 2.35 3.96
C ARG A 22 15.07 3.61 3.21
N ASP A 23 15.52 3.77 1.97
CA ASP A 23 15.26 4.98 1.17
C ASP A 23 13.85 4.96 0.55
N ALA A 24 13.25 3.78 0.38
CA ALA A 24 11.88 3.61 -0.11
C ALA A 24 10.83 3.94 0.98
N ILE A 25 10.65 5.21 1.30
CA ILE A 25 9.67 5.65 2.31
C ILE A 25 8.25 5.34 1.84
N GLY A 26 7.45 4.69 2.69
CA GLY A 26 6.03 4.41 2.42
C GLY A 26 5.75 3.33 1.36
N SER A 27 6.78 2.74 0.75
CA SER A 27 6.65 1.67 -0.24
C SER A 27 7.62 0.52 0.04
N LEU A 28 7.20 -0.69 -0.31
CA LEU A 28 8.06 -1.87 -0.32
C LEU A 28 8.93 -1.89 -1.57
N THR A 29 10.20 -2.28 -1.40
CA THR A 29 11.08 -2.59 -2.54
C THR A 29 10.84 -4.01 -3.04
N VAL A 30 11.25 -4.27 -4.28
CA VAL A 30 11.21 -5.63 -4.86
C VAL A 30 12.37 -6.43 -4.28
N LEU A 31 12.03 -7.50 -3.58
CA LEU A 31 13.00 -8.39 -2.98
C LEU A 31 13.18 -9.67 -3.84
N PRO A 32 14.42 -10.16 -4.02
CA PRO A 32 14.61 -11.51 -4.52
C PRO A 32 13.94 -12.53 -3.58
N PRO A 33 13.10 -13.45 -4.09
CA PRO A 33 12.31 -14.36 -3.25
C PRO A 33 13.19 -15.37 -2.50
N ASP A 34 14.40 -15.59 -2.98
CA ASP A 34 15.38 -16.53 -2.44
C ASP A 34 16.41 -15.86 -1.51
N LEU A 35 16.36 -14.53 -1.32
CA LEU A 35 17.37 -13.77 -0.56
C LEU A 35 17.62 -14.36 0.83
N PHE A 36 16.54 -14.57 1.61
CA PHE A 36 16.63 -15.13 2.96
C PHE A 36 17.16 -16.56 2.96
N SER A 37 16.75 -17.37 1.98
CA SER A 37 17.24 -18.75 1.86
C SER A 37 18.73 -18.82 1.51
N ARG A 38 19.21 -17.96 0.61
CA ARG A 38 20.62 -17.84 0.24
C ARG A 38 21.47 -17.39 1.42
N ALA A 39 20.98 -16.40 2.18
CA ALA A 39 21.67 -15.96 3.40
C ALA A 39 21.73 -17.06 4.46
N GLY A 40 20.66 -17.84 4.61
CA GLY A 40 20.65 -19.02 5.49
C GLY A 40 21.70 -20.05 5.11
N VAL A 41 21.80 -20.40 3.82
CA VAL A 41 22.82 -21.33 3.30
C VAL A 41 24.23 -20.80 3.53
N GLU A 42 24.46 -19.50 3.34
CA GLU A 42 25.78 -18.89 3.60
C GLU A 42 26.14 -18.90 5.09
N ILE A 43 25.21 -18.54 5.98
CA ILE A 43 25.42 -18.60 7.43
C ILE A 43 25.74 -20.04 7.87
N GLU A 44 25.02 -21.03 7.36
CA GLU A 44 25.31 -22.45 7.63
C GLU A 44 26.69 -22.87 7.14
N ALA A 45 27.11 -22.41 5.95
CA ALA A 45 28.44 -22.66 5.42
C ALA A 45 29.53 -22.04 6.31
N LEU A 46 29.33 -20.80 6.77
CA LEU A 46 30.26 -20.11 7.68
C LEU A 46 30.34 -20.80 9.04
N ARG A 47 29.22 -21.30 9.58
CA ARG A 47 29.20 -22.06 10.84
C ARG A 47 30.02 -23.35 10.80
N LYS A 48 30.24 -23.94 9.63
CA LYS A 48 31.14 -25.12 9.50
C LYS A 48 32.58 -24.78 9.86
N VAL A 49 33.00 -23.52 9.77
CA VAL A 49 34.33 -23.08 10.23
C VAL A 49 34.51 -23.39 11.71
N PHE A 50 33.49 -23.20 12.54
CA PHE A 50 33.55 -23.48 13.98
C PHE A 50 33.68 -24.98 14.30
N THR A 51 33.32 -25.86 13.36
CA THR A 51 33.52 -27.31 13.51
C THR A 51 34.95 -27.73 13.14
N ALA A 52 35.60 -26.99 12.24
CA ALA A 52 36.95 -27.29 11.74
C ALA A 52 38.06 -26.53 12.50
N CYS A 53 37.72 -25.37 13.09
CA CYS A 53 38.63 -24.51 13.81
C CYS A 53 38.09 -24.25 15.22
N THR A 54 38.82 -24.74 16.23
CA THR A 54 38.43 -24.60 17.63
C THR A 54 39.01 -23.36 18.30
N ASP A 55 40.04 -22.75 17.71
CA ASP A 55 40.69 -21.55 18.24
C ASP A 55 39.92 -20.28 17.83
N PRO A 56 39.28 -19.57 18.77
CA PRO A 56 38.51 -18.37 18.47
C PRO A 56 39.36 -17.19 18.00
N LEU A 57 40.69 -17.23 18.23
CA LEU A 57 41.62 -16.18 17.83
C LEU A 57 42.16 -16.38 16.41
N ALA A 58 41.93 -17.55 15.81
CA ALA A 58 42.34 -17.81 14.45
C ALA A 58 41.57 -16.93 13.47
N GLU A 59 42.27 -16.38 12.47
CA GLU A 59 41.68 -15.47 11.47
C GLU A 59 40.42 -16.04 10.79
N PRO A 60 40.38 -17.31 10.32
CA PRO A 60 39.16 -17.88 9.73
C PRO A 60 37.96 -17.88 10.68
N PHE A 61 38.19 -18.11 11.98
CA PHE A 61 37.14 -18.10 13.00
C PHE A 61 36.57 -16.69 13.15
N ARG A 62 37.46 -15.69 13.29
CA ARG A 62 37.08 -14.28 13.44
C ARG A 62 36.33 -13.76 12.21
N THR A 63 36.85 -14.02 11.01
CA THR A 63 36.19 -13.63 9.76
C THR A 63 34.81 -14.27 9.61
N ALA A 64 34.65 -15.55 10.00
CA ALA A 64 33.35 -16.21 9.96
C ALA A 64 32.37 -15.56 10.95
N THR A 65 32.80 -15.24 12.17
CA THR A 65 31.98 -14.55 13.17
C THR A 65 31.53 -13.18 12.67
N GLU A 66 32.46 -12.31 12.27
CA GLU A 66 32.15 -10.95 11.80
C GLU A 66 31.16 -10.97 10.62
N ARG A 67 31.30 -11.94 9.72
CA ARG A 67 30.44 -12.09 8.56
C ARG A 67 29.05 -12.63 8.89
N ILE A 68 28.95 -13.60 9.80
CA ILE A 68 27.66 -14.08 10.31
C ILE A 68 26.92 -12.93 10.98
N ASP A 69 27.60 -12.19 11.86
CA ASP A 69 27.01 -11.07 12.58
C ASP A 69 26.51 -9.98 11.61
N ALA A 70 27.30 -9.63 10.59
CA ALA A 70 26.90 -8.68 9.56
C ALA A 70 25.68 -9.15 8.76
N LEU A 71 25.65 -10.42 8.33
CA LEU A 71 24.51 -10.98 7.60
C LEU A 71 23.24 -10.96 8.48
N GLN A 72 23.34 -11.42 9.72
CA GLN A 72 22.20 -11.45 10.65
C GLN A 72 21.68 -10.05 10.93
N GLN A 73 22.56 -9.09 11.22
CA GLN A 73 22.18 -7.70 11.46
C GLN A 73 21.43 -7.09 10.27
N HIS A 74 21.92 -7.28 9.04
CA HIS A 74 21.26 -6.76 7.85
C HIS A 74 19.92 -7.44 7.55
N LEU A 75 19.79 -8.75 7.79
CA LEU A 75 18.52 -9.45 7.68
C LEU A 75 17.50 -8.95 8.70
N ASP A 76 17.92 -8.77 9.96
CA ASP A 76 17.05 -8.27 11.02
C ASP A 76 16.60 -6.83 10.75
N ASP A 77 17.50 -5.96 10.29
CA ASP A 77 17.14 -4.60 9.88
C ASP A 77 16.12 -4.61 8.74
N LEU A 78 16.31 -5.49 7.74
CA LEU A 78 15.39 -5.63 6.62
C LEU A 78 14.00 -6.10 7.08
N VAL A 79 13.95 -7.15 7.90
CA VAL A 79 12.70 -7.68 8.47
C VAL A 79 11.99 -6.61 9.30
N ARG A 80 12.72 -5.88 10.14
CA ARG A 80 12.16 -4.80 10.96
C ARG A 80 11.55 -3.68 10.09
N MET A 81 12.29 -3.20 9.09
CA MET A 81 11.80 -2.13 8.22
C MET A 81 10.56 -2.57 7.42
N ARG A 82 10.59 -3.78 6.86
CA ARG A 82 9.49 -4.30 6.04
C ARG A 82 8.27 -4.62 6.88
N SER A 83 8.42 -5.22 8.06
CA SER A 83 7.28 -5.51 8.95
C SER A 83 6.55 -4.23 9.36
N GLN A 84 7.26 -3.16 9.69
CA GLN A 84 6.66 -1.86 9.99
C GLN A 84 5.84 -1.30 8.81
N LYS A 85 6.37 -1.39 7.59
CA LYS A 85 5.65 -0.95 6.38
C LYS A 85 4.42 -1.80 6.10
N ILE A 86 4.53 -3.13 6.25
CA ILE A 86 3.42 -4.06 6.05
C ILE A 86 2.30 -3.79 7.06
N LEU A 87 2.63 -3.58 8.34
CA LEU A 87 1.67 -3.21 9.37
C LEU A 87 0.97 -1.89 9.03
N MET A 88 1.72 -0.88 8.58
CA MET A 88 1.15 0.39 8.14
C MET A 88 0.17 0.22 6.98
N LEU A 89 0.55 -0.57 5.96
CA LEU A 89 -0.32 -0.87 4.81
C LEU A 89 -1.59 -1.62 5.23
N ALA A 90 -1.48 -2.57 6.19
CA ALA A 90 -2.63 -3.31 6.70
C ALA A 90 -3.61 -2.39 7.42
N LEU A 91 -3.10 -1.47 8.25
CA LEU A 91 -3.91 -0.46 8.94
C LEU A 91 -4.61 0.49 7.96
N LEU A 92 -3.88 1.02 6.97
CA LEU A 92 -4.47 1.88 5.92
C LEU A 92 -5.60 1.17 5.19
N ARG A 93 -5.44 -0.12 4.87
CA ARG A 93 -6.49 -0.91 4.24
C ARG A 93 -7.71 -1.09 5.14
N ALA A 94 -7.49 -1.42 6.41
CA ALA A 94 -8.56 -1.63 7.38
C ALA A 94 -9.36 -0.35 7.69
N GLU A 95 -8.76 0.83 7.47
CA GLU A 95 -9.46 2.12 7.49
C GLU A 95 -10.34 2.38 6.25
N GLY A 96 -10.42 1.44 5.30
CA GLY A 96 -11.17 1.59 4.06
C GLY A 96 -10.44 2.38 2.98
N ARG A 97 -9.15 2.68 3.16
CA ARG A 97 -8.34 3.29 2.11
C ARG A 97 -7.95 2.23 1.09
N SER A 98 -7.89 2.62 -0.18
CA SER A 98 -7.36 1.74 -1.23
C SER A 98 -5.85 1.57 -1.02
N VAL A 99 -5.41 0.32 -0.92
CA VAL A 99 -3.99 -0.03 -0.98
C VAL A 99 -3.72 -0.49 -2.40
N ASP A 100 -2.67 0.06 -3.01
CA ASP A 100 -2.27 -0.32 -4.36
C ASP A 100 -1.94 -1.82 -4.42
N ARG A 101 -2.50 -2.50 -5.43
CA ARG A 101 -2.21 -3.91 -5.73
C ARG A 101 -0.71 -4.12 -6.01
N GLU A 102 0.01 -3.08 -6.41
CA GLU A 102 1.47 -3.15 -6.52
C GLU A 102 2.17 -3.47 -5.21
N HIS A 103 1.72 -2.91 -4.08
CA HIS A 103 2.36 -3.18 -2.78
C HIS A 103 2.19 -4.65 -2.38
N GLN A 104 1.01 -5.22 -2.59
CA GLN A 104 0.74 -6.63 -2.31
C GLN A 104 1.59 -7.58 -3.17
N ARG A 105 1.90 -7.20 -4.41
CA ARG A 105 2.79 -7.99 -5.30
C ARG A 105 4.25 -7.99 -4.87
N ARG A 106 4.67 -7.01 -4.05
CA ARG A 106 6.06 -6.87 -3.56
C ARG A 106 6.27 -7.53 -2.18
N MET A 107 5.22 -8.10 -1.60
CA MET A 107 5.30 -8.86 -0.35
C MET A 107 5.77 -10.29 -0.63
N LEU A 108 6.63 -10.81 0.24
CA LEU A 108 6.91 -12.23 0.30
C LEU A 108 5.70 -13.01 0.84
N PRO A 109 5.59 -14.33 0.60
CA PRO A 109 4.48 -15.12 1.12
C PRO A 109 4.27 -15.00 2.63
N ALA A 110 5.35 -14.99 3.42
CA ALA A 110 5.27 -14.82 4.87
C ALA A 110 4.81 -13.40 5.28
N GLU A 111 5.18 -12.39 4.51
CA GLU A 111 4.76 -11.00 4.72
C GLU A 111 3.28 -10.81 4.37
N GLN A 112 2.82 -11.51 3.33
CA GLN A 112 1.41 -11.54 2.94
C GLN A 112 0.54 -12.15 4.04
N ALA A 113 1.00 -13.25 4.65
CA ALA A 113 0.31 -13.85 5.80
C ALA A 113 0.21 -12.87 6.98
N LEU A 114 1.28 -12.14 7.31
CA LEU A 114 1.26 -11.11 8.36
C LEU A 114 0.27 -9.98 8.03
N TYR A 115 0.25 -9.52 6.78
CA TYR A 115 -0.69 -8.49 6.31
C TYR A 115 -2.14 -8.92 6.49
N ASP A 116 -2.47 -10.15 6.06
CA ASP A 116 -3.82 -10.70 6.13
C ASP A 116 -4.28 -10.90 7.58
N GLU A 117 -3.40 -11.42 8.45
CA GLU A 117 -3.70 -11.63 9.87
C GLU A 117 -4.01 -10.31 10.59
N VAL A 118 -3.22 -9.27 10.34
CA VAL A 118 -3.42 -7.95 10.94
C VAL A 118 -4.71 -7.30 10.43
N ARG A 119 -4.98 -7.41 9.12
CA ARG A 119 -6.22 -6.92 8.53
C ARG A 119 -7.44 -7.58 9.17
N GLU A 120 -7.44 -8.91 9.27
CA GLU A 120 -8.52 -9.66 9.90
C GLU A 120 -8.69 -9.34 11.38
N ALA A 121 -7.59 -9.14 12.11
CA ALA A 121 -7.65 -8.74 13.51
C ALA A 121 -8.31 -7.37 13.70
N VAL A 122 -7.99 -6.39 12.83
CA VAL A 122 -8.60 -5.06 12.87
C VAL A 122 -10.07 -5.13 12.47
N ASP A 123 -10.42 -5.88 11.43
CA ASP A 123 -11.81 -6.07 10.99
C ASP A 123 -12.66 -6.68 12.12
N ARG A 124 -12.12 -7.69 12.82
CA ARG A 124 -12.77 -8.31 13.98
C ARG A 124 -12.97 -7.31 15.12
N TYR A 125 -11.93 -6.55 15.47
CA TYR A 125 -12.04 -5.50 16.49
C TYR A 125 -13.10 -4.46 16.15
N ARG A 126 -13.17 -4.03 14.88
CA ARG A 126 -14.21 -3.09 14.43
C ARG A 126 -15.60 -3.70 14.54
N HIS A 127 -15.76 -4.95 14.17
CA HIS A 127 -17.04 -5.65 14.28
C HIS A 127 -17.47 -5.81 15.76
N GLU A 128 -16.55 -6.12 16.67
CA GLU A 128 -16.84 -6.18 18.11
C GLU A 128 -17.23 -4.80 18.68
N MET A 129 -16.57 -3.73 18.25
CA MET A 129 -16.82 -2.37 18.75
C MET A 129 -18.05 -1.68 18.15
N PHE A 130 -18.32 -1.92 16.87
CA PHE A 130 -19.39 -1.23 16.12
C PHE A 130 -20.54 -2.16 15.67
N GLY A 131 -20.44 -3.47 15.88
CA GLY A 131 -21.43 -4.44 15.40
C GLY A 131 -21.62 -4.41 13.88
N ASP A 132 -22.84 -4.69 13.43
CA ASP A 132 -23.23 -4.63 12.00
C ASP A 132 -23.45 -3.20 11.47
N THR A 133 -23.18 -2.16 12.27
CA THR A 133 -23.37 -0.77 11.81
C THR A 133 -22.34 -0.36 10.76
N VAL A 134 -21.21 -1.08 10.68
CA VAL A 134 -20.17 -0.87 9.66
C VAL A 134 -20.52 -1.70 8.42
N ARG A 135 -21.15 -1.06 7.44
CA ARG A 135 -21.40 -1.68 6.13
C ARG A 135 -20.04 -1.94 5.44
N PRO A 136 -19.80 -3.14 4.88
CA PRO A 136 -18.63 -3.35 4.04
C PRO A 136 -18.69 -2.38 2.86
N THR A 137 -17.62 -1.63 2.63
CA THR A 137 -17.52 -0.70 1.51
C THR A 137 -17.55 -1.54 0.23
N PRO A 138 -18.58 -1.40 -0.63
CA PRO A 138 -18.60 -2.15 -1.88
C PRO A 138 -17.46 -1.63 -2.76
N GLU A 139 -16.54 -2.51 -3.13
CA GLU A 139 -15.57 -2.23 -4.19
C GLU A 139 -16.32 -2.15 -5.51
N GLY A 140 -16.43 -0.94 -6.06
CA GLY A 140 -17.00 -0.69 -7.38
C GLY A 140 -18.41 -0.14 -7.32
N GLY A 141 -18.61 0.95 -8.07
CA GLY A 141 -19.92 1.57 -8.28
C GLY A 141 -20.84 0.67 -9.08
N THR A 142 -21.44 -0.32 -8.42
CA THR A 142 -22.64 -0.98 -8.96
C THR A 142 -23.81 0.01 -8.87
N PRO A 143 -24.65 0.10 -9.93
CA PRO A 143 -25.87 0.89 -9.88
C PRO A 143 -26.71 0.48 -8.69
N VAL A 144 -27.21 1.45 -7.93
CA VAL A 144 -28.06 1.25 -6.76
C VAL A 144 -29.30 0.46 -7.21
N PRO A 145 -29.51 -0.78 -6.71
CA PRO A 145 -30.68 -1.57 -7.09
C PRO A 145 -31.97 -0.91 -6.58
N PRO A 146 -33.11 -1.10 -7.26
CA PRO A 146 -34.40 -0.49 -6.89
C PRO A 146 -34.88 -0.84 -5.46
N ALA A 147 -34.34 -1.89 -4.85
CA ALA A 147 -34.56 -2.24 -3.45
C ALA A 147 -34.03 -1.17 -2.46
N CYS A 148 -33.02 -0.38 -2.83
CA CYS A 148 -32.48 0.67 -1.96
C CYS A 148 -33.42 1.86 -1.78
N ALA A 149 -34.31 2.13 -2.76
CA ALA A 149 -35.31 3.20 -2.62
C ALA A 149 -36.37 2.85 -1.57
N ALA A 150 -36.78 1.58 -1.50
CA ALA A 150 -37.72 1.11 -0.49
C ALA A 150 -37.11 1.14 0.93
N ALA A 151 -35.86 0.70 1.08
CA ALA A 151 -35.15 0.71 2.36
C ALA A 151 -34.85 2.14 2.86
N ALA A 152 -34.58 3.09 1.96
CA ALA A 152 -34.35 4.48 2.34
C ALA A 152 -35.62 5.19 2.82
N ALA A 153 -36.78 4.84 2.26
CA ALA A 153 -38.08 5.31 2.74
C ALA A 153 -38.41 4.76 4.14
N GLU A 154 -38.09 3.49 4.43
CA GLU A 154 -38.21 2.92 5.78
C GLU A 154 -37.26 3.58 6.80
N ALA A 155 -36.06 3.99 6.36
CA ALA A 155 -35.06 4.65 7.20
C ALA A 155 -35.25 6.17 7.35
N ALA A 156 -36.33 6.76 6.82
CA ALA A 156 -36.56 8.20 6.78
C ALA A 156 -35.39 9.01 6.18
N ILE A 157 -34.67 8.42 5.23
CA ILE A 157 -33.62 9.09 4.47
C ILE A 157 -34.32 9.75 3.27
N GLU A 158 -34.31 11.09 3.19
CA GLU A 158 -34.74 11.81 2.00
C GLU A 158 -33.82 11.48 0.83
N VAL A 159 -34.18 10.45 0.06
CA VAL A 159 -33.61 10.22 -1.26
C VAL A 159 -34.29 11.19 -2.20
N ASN A 160 -33.70 12.37 -2.40
CA ASN A 160 -34.05 13.20 -3.54
C ASN A 160 -33.54 12.49 -4.81
N PRO A 161 -34.41 11.87 -5.63
CA PRO A 161 -33.99 11.27 -6.88
C PRO A 161 -34.09 12.35 -7.95
N THR A 162 -33.46 13.51 -7.72
CA THR A 162 -33.24 14.43 -8.82
C THR A 162 -32.00 13.91 -9.55
N PRO A 163 -32.10 13.49 -10.82
CA PRO A 163 -30.90 13.31 -11.62
C PRO A 163 -30.23 14.69 -11.65
N HIS A 164 -29.13 14.83 -10.90
CA HIS A 164 -28.36 16.06 -10.93
C HIS A 164 -28.01 16.35 -12.38
N ALA A 165 -28.49 17.50 -12.91
CA ALA A 165 -28.19 17.90 -14.27
C ALA A 165 -26.66 17.89 -14.43
N LEU A 166 -26.18 17.15 -15.42
CA LEU A 166 -24.75 17.01 -15.67
C LEU A 166 -24.33 18.08 -16.67
N THR A 167 -23.30 18.85 -16.30
CA THR A 167 -22.72 19.90 -17.13
C THR A 167 -21.34 19.46 -17.60
N LEU A 168 -21.11 19.47 -18.92
CA LEU A 168 -19.78 19.25 -19.50
C LEU A 168 -18.95 20.54 -19.39
N ALA A 169 -17.79 20.46 -18.75
CA ALA A 169 -16.93 21.61 -18.50
C ALA A 169 -15.45 21.33 -18.81
N ARG A 170 -14.75 22.37 -19.25
CA ARG A 170 -13.30 22.41 -19.41
C ARG A 170 -12.67 23.22 -18.27
N VAL A 171 -11.64 22.69 -17.64
CA VAL A 171 -10.89 23.39 -16.58
C VAL A 171 -9.93 24.39 -17.21
N VAL A 172 -9.95 25.62 -16.72
CA VAL A 172 -9.11 26.73 -17.21
C VAL A 172 -8.04 27.08 -16.19
N ALA A 173 -8.38 27.01 -14.90
CA ALA A 173 -7.46 27.33 -13.81
C ALA A 173 -7.25 26.12 -12.91
N PRO A 174 -6.04 25.92 -12.34
CA PRO A 174 -5.79 24.85 -11.39
C PRO A 174 -6.56 25.10 -10.09
N ILE A 175 -7.06 24.03 -9.48
CA ILE A 175 -7.73 24.07 -8.17
C ILE A 175 -7.25 22.89 -7.33
N GLU A 176 -7.12 23.10 -6.02
CA GLU A 176 -6.86 22.01 -5.09
C GLU A 176 -8.01 20.99 -5.11
N PRO A 177 -7.73 19.70 -4.82
CA PRO A 177 -8.76 18.67 -4.77
C PRO A 177 -9.88 19.05 -3.81
N PHE A 178 -11.12 19.00 -4.29
CA PHE A 178 -12.29 19.41 -3.51
C PHE A 178 -13.38 18.34 -3.49
N LEU A 179 -14.19 18.34 -2.45
CA LEU A 179 -15.34 17.44 -2.31
C LEU A 179 -16.56 18.05 -3.01
N GLY A 180 -17.08 17.34 -4.02
CA GLY A 180 -18.30 17.72 -4.72
C GLY A 180 -19.57 17.40 -3.91
N PHE A 181 -20.69 18.02 -4.31
CA PHE A 181 -22.00 17.80 -3.71
C PHE A 181 -22.48 16.34 -3.78
N ASP A 182 -21.97 15.59 -4.75
CA ASP A 182 -22.19 14.16 -4.95
C ASP A 182 -21.30 13.26 -4.08
N GLY A 183 -20.52 13.84 -3.16
CA GLY A 183 -19.61 13.13 -2.26
C GLY A 183 -18.35 12.60 -2.94
N ARG A 184 -18.08 12.99 -4.19
CA ARG A 184 -16.85 12.62 -4.92
C ARG A 184 -15.78 13.68 -4.74
N THR A 185 -14.54 13.25 -4.52
CA THR A 185 -13.39 14.16 -4.53
C THR A 185 -12.91 14.36 -5.96
N TYR A 186 -12.87 15.61 -6.41
CA TYR A 186 -12.39 16.01 -7.73
C TYR A 186 -11.01 16.62 -7.61
N ALA A 187 -10.02 15.99 -8.25
CA ALA A 187 -8.71 16.58 -8.50
C ALA A 187 -8.67 16.99 -9.98
N LEU A 188 -8.69 18.30 -10.24
CA LEU A 188 -8.84 18.86 -11.59
C LEU A 188 -7.53 19.47 -12.05
N GLU A 189 -7.03 19.04 -13.21
CA GLU A 189 -5.87 19.65 -13.85
C GLU A 189 -6.32 20.67 -14.92
N PRO A 190 -5.53 21.72 -15.20
CA PRO A 190 -5.83 22.66 -16.27
C PRO A 190 -5.99 21.94 -17.62
N GLU A 191 -6.95 22.39 -18.43
CA GLU A 191 -7.37 21.80 -19.71
C GLU A 191 -8.14 20.46 -19.65
N ASP A 192 -8.40 19.92 -18.46
CA ASP A 192 -9.25 18.73 -18.32
C ASP A 192 -10.68 18.99 -18.81
N VAL A 193 -11.25 18.04 -19.56
CA VAL A 193 -12.66 18.04 -19.96
C VAL A 193 -13.39 16.97 -19.18
N LEU A 194 -14.29 17.38 -18.29
CA LEU A 194 -15.02 16.48 -17.41
C LEU A 194 -16.50 16.84 -17.30
N THR A 195 -17.27 15.86 -16.87
CA THR A 195 -18.71 16.01 -16.63
C THR A 195 -18.92 16.15 -15.13
N LEU A 196 -19.41 17.32 -14.71
CA LEU A 196 -19.66 17.66 -13.31
C LEU A 196 -21.16 17.81 -13.06
N PRO A 197 -21.64 17.54 -11.83
CA PRO A 197 -22.95 17.99 -11.39
C PRO A 197 -23.08 19.52 -11.56
N HIS A 198 -24.26 19.98 -11.99
CA HIS A 198 -24.53 21.40 -12.26
C HIS A 198 -24.19 22.31 -11.07
N GLU A 199 -24.50 21.87 -9.84
CA GLU A 199 -24.17 22.58 -8.61
C GLU A 199 -22.66 22.83 -8.46
N ASN A 200 -21.85 21.79 -8.67
CA ASN A 200 -20.39 21.90 -8.63
C ASN A 200 -19.89 22.80 -9.78
N ALA A 201 -20.48 22.64 -10.96
CA ALA A 201 -20.08 23.40 -12.14
C ALA A 201 -20.42 24.91 -11.99
N ALA A 202 -21.55 25.26 -11.39
CA ALA A 202 -21.95 26.65 -11.16
C ALA A 202 -20.94 27.39 -10.28
N VAL A 203 -20.56 26.80 -9.14
CA VAL A 203 -19.59 27.39 -8.20
C VAL A 203 -18.21 27.56 -8.86
N LEU A 204 -17.76 26.57 -9.62
CA LEU A 204 -16.47 26.65 -10.32
C LEU A 204 -16.48 27.64 -11.49
N ARG A 205 -17.64 27.80 -12.16
CA ARG A 205 -17.85 28.78 -13.23
C ARG A 205 -17.82 30.20 -12.67
N GLU A 206 -18.48 30.46 -11.54
CA GLU A 206 -18.43 31.77 -10.85
C GLU A 206 -17.00 32.19 -10.48
N ARG A 207 -16.17 31.21 -10.11
CA ARG A 207 -14.77 31.43 -9.78
C ARG A 207 -13.84 31.51 -11.00
N ASN A 208 -14.38 31.45 -12.22
CA ASN A 208 -13.63 31.39 -13.48
C ASN A 208 -12.62 30.23 -13.55
N ILE A 209 -12.91 29.12 -12.86
CA ILE A 209 -12.04 27.94 -12.82
C ILE A 209 -12.37 26.99 -13.97
N ILE A 210 -13.64 26.94 -14.40
CA ILE A 210 -14.09 26.10 -15.50
C ILE A 210 -14.91 26.89 -16.52
N LEU A 211 -14.93 26.42 -17.77
CA LEU A 211 -15.80 26.87 -18.85
C LEU A 211 -16.75 25.75 -19.25
N SER A 212 -18.05 26.04 -19.31
CA SER A 212 -19.03 25.08 -19.80
C SER A 212 -19.01 25.02 -21.32
N ILE A 213 -18.87 23.81 -21.87
CA ILE A 213 -18.74 23.59 -23.32
C ILE A 213 -20.13 23.52 -23.99
N LEU A 214 -21.17 23.17 -23.23
CA LEU A 214 -22.56 23.16 -23.71
C LEU A 214 -23.30 24.40 -23.18
N PRO A 215 -24.04 25.14 -24.04
CA PRO A 215 -24.89 26.23 -23.58
C PRO A 215 -26.07 25.67 -22.78
N ASP A 216 -26.37 26.33 -21.65
CA ASP A 216 -27.52 26.01 -20.78
C ASP A 216 -28.81 26.01 -21.64
N LYS A 217 -29.57 24.90 -21.63
CA LYS A 217 -30.89 24.78 -22.28
C LYS A 217 -31.99 24.87 -21.24
#